data_AF-A1VX37-F1
#
_entry.id   AF-A1VX37-F1
#
_cell.length_a   1.000
_cell.length_b   1.000
_cell.length_c   1.000
_cell.angle_alpha   90.00
_cell.angle_beta   90.00
_cell.angle_gamma   90.00
#
_symmetry.space_group_name_H-M   'P 1'
#
loop_
_entity.id
_entity.type
_entity.pdbx_description
1 polymer ?
#
loop_
_entity_poly.entity_id
_entity_poly.type
_entity_poly.pdbx_seq_one_letter_code
_entity_poly.pdbx_strand_id
1 'polypeptide(L)'
;MSPSTPRTATAWVRDAADPPLHAGDKPPALRKERRARSLTEVCYVYLLIHIDEPRFKIGLSRNPGQRVRQLPEARHIALDRSIQVRLPNYQRAYEVERMLHKGLGGFRMKLRDETGQSWQGSTEWFALSGLPNAIRLLRVMPADADPCVMADLETLRGQPYEHFFVPEIPTPTAVQRQEVEEKNMRKMLAIIEVLTTLREGLFMDARMVPDTRGSVQCLCIHNFRNEFNLRLTKARNKVLSSDFWALQAAKPGGKPALTVPLVRLIRYSEATPGMLELVINDLKVLRRLPAGNRVVTVWQGHLAWLSSTTWSYRTAALKLAKLEKV
;
A
#
# COMPACT_ATOMS: atom_id res chain seq x y z
N MET A 1 11.81 37.09 -0.49
CA MET A 1 10.46 37.45 -0.97
C MET A 1 9.93 36.31 -1.82
N SER A 2 8.94 35.59 -1.28
CA SER A 2 7.98 34.73 -1.98
C SER A 2 6.85 34.51 -0.99
N PRO A 3 5.59 34.85 -1.33
CA PRO A 3 4.47 34.83 -0.41
C PRO A 3 3.75 33.48 -0.49
N SER A 4 3.40 32.88 0.64
CA SER A 4 2.43 31.79 0.67
C SER A 4 1.60 31.84 1.94
N THR A 5 0.49 32.58 1.82
CA THR A 5 -0.85 32.36 2.39
C THR A 5 -0.98 31.81 3.82
N PRO A 6 -1.66 32.53 4.73
CA PRO A 6 -2.09 31.96 6.00
C PRO A 6 -3.28 31.02 5.74
N ARG A 7 -3.12 29.73 6.08
CA ARG A 7 -4.27 28.83 6.18
C ARG A 7 -4.95 29.07 7.53
N THR A 8 -6.12 29.69 7.43
CA THR A 8 -7.06 29.99 8.49
C THR A 8 -7.39 28.73 9.30
N ALA A 9 -6.92 28.67 10.54
CA ALA A 9 -7.43 27.74 11.54
C ALA A 9 -8.92 28.09 11.77
N THR A 10 -9.81 27.33 11.14
CA THR A 10 -11.25 27.51 11.34
C THR A 10 -11.70 26.53 12.41
N ALA A 11 -11.82 27.04 13.63
CA ALA A 11 -12.58 26.40 14.69
C ALA A 11 -14.05 26.30 14.24
N TRP A 12 -14.60 25.09 14.19
CA TRP A 12 -16.04 24.84 14.03
C TRP A 12 -16.44 23.88 15.15
N VAL A 13 -17.01 24.40 16.24
CA VAL A 13 -18.46 24.57 16.46
C VAL A 13 -19.20 23.24 16.22
N ARG A 14 -19.51 22.58 17.34
CA ARG A 14 -20.64 21.66 17.44
C ARG A 14 -21.89 22.44 17.02
N ASP A 15 -22.48 22.04 15.90
CA ASP A 15 -23.92 21.82 15.70
C ASP A 15 -24.35 22.15 14.27
N ALA A 16 -24.69 21.10 13.53
CA ALA A 16 -25.93 21.07 12.78
C ALA A 16 -26.91 20.13 13.51
N ALA A 17 -27.04 20.33 14.82
CA ALA A 17 -28.36 20.49 15.39
C ALA A 17 -28.90 21.86 14.92
N ASP A 18 -30.22 22.02 14.89
CA ASP A 18 -30.86 23.31 14.57
C ASP A 18 -30.18 24.52 15.26
N PRO A 19 -30.25 25.73 14.66
CA PRO A 19 -29.64 26.91 15.24
C PRO A 19 -30.10 27.16 16.69
N PRO A 20 -29.23 27.69 17.58
CA PRO A 20 -29.62 28.07 18.92
C PRO A 20 -30.48 29.33 18.83
N LEU A 21 -31.79 29.14 18.66
CA LEU A 21 -32.76 30.17 18.99
C LEU A 21 -32.76 30.31 20.51
N HIS A 22 -32.62 31.56 20.96
CA HIS A 22 -32.79 32.02 22.32
C HIS A 22 -33.68 31.09 23.17
N ALA A 23 -33.23 30.79 24.39
CA ALA A 23 -34.06 30.19 25.43
C ALA A 23 -35.20 31.16 25.78
N GLY A 24 -36.26 31.11 24.97
CA GLY A 24 -37.49 31.88 25.08
C GLY A 24 -38.54 31.20 24.20
N ASP A 25 -39.45 30.49 24.87
CA ASP A 25 -40.80 30.13 24.41
C ASP A 25 -40.95 29.54 22.99
N LYS A 26 -40.61 28.26 22.85
CA LYS A 26 -41.33 27.40 21.89
C LYS A 26 -42.32 26.51 22.66
N PRO A 27 -43.62 26.50 22.28
CA PRO A 27 -44.64 25.82 23.06
C PRO A 27 -44.33 24.32 23.19
N PRO A 28 -44.61 23.69 24.36
CA PRO A 28 -44.28 22.29 24.66
C PRO A 28 -44.77 21.27 23.61
N ALA A 29 -45.84 21.60 22.89
CA ALA A 29 -46.45 20.78 21.85
C ALA A 29 -45.51 20.52 20.65
N LEU A 30 -44.78 21.54 20.16
CA LEU A 30 -43.88 21.41 19.01
C LEU A 30 -42.62 20.58 19.33
N ARG A 31 -42.17 20.57 20.60
CA ARG A 31 -41.07 19.70 21.06
C ARG A 31 -41.51 18.24 21.18
N LYS A 32 -42.74 17.99 21.64
CA LYS A 32 -43.35 16.66 21.65
C LYS A 32 -43.57 16.11 20.24
N GLU A 33 -44.06 16.93 19.32
CA GLU A 33 -44.26 16.54 17.91
C GLU A 33 -42.96 16.26 17.17
N ARG A 34 -41.89 17.04 17.39
CA ARG A 34 -40.57 16.75 16.79
C ARG A 34 -39.94 15.46 17.33
N ARG A 35 -40.06 15.20 18.64
CA ARG A 35 -39.66 13.91 19.23
C ARG A 35 -40.52 12.77 18.69
N ALA A 36 -41.83 12.95 18.59
CA ALA A 36 -42.77 11.96 18.05
C ALA A 36 -42.50 11.64 16.57
N ARG A 37 -42.26 12.65 15.72
CA ARG A 37 -41.89 12.45 14.30
C ARG A 37 -40.53 11.74 14.14
N SER A 38 -39.58 12.01 15.03
CA SER A 38 -38.28 11.31 15.01
C SER A 38 -38.36 9.81 15.35
N LEU A 39 -39.46 9.38 15.98
CA LEU A 39 -39.73 7.99 16.35
C LEU A 39 -40.44 7.18 15.25
N THR A 40 -40.94 7.83 14.19
CA THR A 40 -41.68 7.16 13.11
C THR A 40 -41.00 7.27 11.75
N GLU A 41 -39.93 8.07 11.63
CA GLU A 41 -39.20 8.25 10.38
C GLU A 41 -38.09 7.20 10.23
N VAL A 42 -38.10 6.53 9.08
CA VAL A 42 -37.09 5.54 8.66
C VAL A 42 -35.69 6.12 8.82
N CYS A 43 -34.80 5.30 9.38
CA CYS A 43 -33.39 5.64 9.54
C CYS A 43 -32.53 4.49 9.04
N TYR A 44 -31.31 4.78 8.62
CA TYR A 44 -30.38 3.78 8.10
C TYR A 44 -29.16 3.69 9.01
N VAL A 45 -28.67 2.47 9.20
CA VAL A 45 -27.30 2.22 9.65
C VAL A 45 -26.47 1.93 8.41
N TYR A 46 -25.29 2.53 8.31
CA TYR A 46 -24.41 2.38 7.16
C TYR A 46 -22.99 1.97 7.57
N LEU A 47 -22.33 1.24 6.67
CA LEU A 47 -20.93 0.84 6.73
C LEU A 47 -20.22 1.41 5.48
N LEU A 48 -19.44 2.48 5.64
CA LEU A 48 -18.72 3.12 4.54
C LEU A 48 -17.33 2.52 4.39
N ILE A 49 -17.04 1.93 3.23
CA ILE A 49 -15.74 1.30 2.96
C ILE A 49 -14.83 2.33 2.30
N HIS A 50 -13.62 2.50 2.85
CA HIS A 50 -12.60 3.36 2.24
C HIS A 50 -11.97 2.66 1.02
N ILE A 51 -11.68 3.39 -0.05
CA ILE A 51 -11.11 2.86 -1.30
C ILE A 51 -9.64 2.51 -1.10
N ASP A 52 -8.87 3.42 -0.51
CA ASP A 52 -7.40 3.33 -0.47
C ASP A 52 -6.85 2.75 0.84
N GLU A 53 -7.66 2.67 1.87
CA GLU A 53 -7.21 2.29 3.22
C GLU A 53 -8.02 1.08 3.70
N PRO A 54 -7.40 0.12 4.40
CA PRO A 54 -8.08 -1.06 4.91
C PRO A 54 -8.90 -0.72 6.15
N ARG A 55 -9.88 0.18 6.02
CA ARG A 55 -10.78 0.63 7.07
C ARG A 55 -12.19 0.88 6.56
N PHE A 56 -13.15 0.84 7.47
CA PHE A 56 -14.53 1.21 7.21
C PHE A 56 -15.08 2.05 8.35
N LYS A 57 -16.10 2.87 8.06
CA LYS A 57 -16.78 3.74 9.01
C LYS A 57 -18.17 3.22 9.30
N ILE A 58 -18.56 3.22 10.56
CA ILE A 58 -19.94 2.93 10.99
C ILE A 58 -20.64 4.24 11.31
N GLY A 59 -21.90 4.37 10.93
CA GLY A 59 -22.74 5.47 11.37
C GLY A 59 -24.20 5.24 11.04
N LEU A 60 -25.02 6.24 11.35
CA LEU A 60 -26.44 6.24 11.04
C LEU A 60 -26.86 7.56 10.42
N SER A 61 -27.87 7.53 9.55
CA SER A 61 -28.43 8.72 8.91
C SER A 61 -29.79 8.38 8.29
N ARG A 62 -30.65 9.39 8.14
CA ARG A 62 -31.88 9.28 7.33
C ARG A 62 -31.59 9.27 5.83
N ASN A 63 -30.44 9.82 5.43
CA ASN A 63 -29.97 9.86 4.06
C ASN A 63 -28.44 9.58 4.03
N PRO A 64 -28.02 8.31 4.00
CA PRO A 64 -26.60 7.94 3.95
C PRO A 64 -25.88 8.56 2.75
N GLY A 65 -26.51 8.57 1.57
CA GLY A 65 -25.92 9.13 0.35
C GLY A 65 -25.58 10.62 0.48
N GLN A 66 -26.46 11.43 1.08
CA GLN A 66 -26.17 12.83 1.38
C GLN A 66 -25.10 12.98 2.46
N ARG A 67 -25.14 12.14 3.50
CA ARG A 67 -24.17 12.15 4.61
C ARG A 67 -22.76 11.87 4.12
N VAL A 68 -22.57 10.93 3.19
CA VAL A 68 -21.26 10.62 2.60
C VAL A 68 -20.67 11.83 1.89
N ARG A 69 -21.48 12.59 1.15
CA ARG A 69 -21.02 13.81 0.43
C ARG A 69 -20.52 14.91 1.37
N GLN A 70 -20.95 14.89 2.63
CA GLN A 70 -20.52 15.85 3.66
C GLN A 70 -19.22 15.41 4.36
N LEU A 71 -18.73 14.19 4.12
CA LEU A 71 -17.48 13.73 4.69
C LEU A 71 -16.30 14.33 3.93
N PRO A 72 -15.20 14.72 4.63
CA PRO A 72 -13.97 15.16 3.98
C PRO A 72 -13.44 14.14 2.97
N GLU A 73 -13.70 12.86 3.24
CA GLU A 73 -13.23 11.71 2.48
C GLU A 73 -14.27 11.19 1.48
N ALA A 74 -15.31 11.98 1.15
CA ALA A 74 -16.41 11.55 0.27
C ALA A 74 -15.93 10.89 -1.04
N ARG A 75 -14.80 11.36 -1.60
CA ARG A 75 -14.22 10.85 -2.84
C ARG A 75 -13.49 9.50 -2.68
N HIS A 76 -13.12 9.14 -1.46
CA HIS A 76 -12.42 7.92 -1.12
C HIS A 76 -13.34 6.85 -0.50
N ILE A 77 -14.67 7.00 -0.65
CA ILE A 77 -15.65 6.01 -0.21
C ILE A 77 -16.13 5.19 -1.41
N ALA A 78 -15.99 3.87 -1.32
CA ALA A 78 -16.47 2.93 -2.33
C ALA A 78 -17.98 2.75 -2.19
N LEU A 79 -18.79 3.60 -2.84
CA LEU A 79 -20.26 3.59 -2.72
C LEU A 79 -20.90 2.26 -3.15
N ASP A 80 -20.31 1.59 -4.13
CA ASP A 80 -20.69 0.27 -4.66
C ASP A 80 -20.42 -0.87 -3.66
N ARG A 81 -19.47 -0.67 -2.73
CA ARG A 81 -19.09 -1.66 -1.72
C ARG A 81 -19.62 -1.33 -0.34
N SER A 82 -19.93 -0.06 -0.09
CA SER A 82 -20.47 0.43 1.17
C SER A 82 -21.91 -0.03 1.34
N ILE A 83 -22.26 -0.38 2.57
CA ILE A 83 -23.50 -1.08 2.91
C ILE A 83 -24.41 -0.14 3.69
N GLN A 84 -25.71 -0.27 3.49
CA GLN A 84 -26.73 0.34 4.33
C GLN A 84 -27.80 -0.69 4.70
N VAL A 85 -28.41 -0.47 5.86
CA VAL A 85 -29.51 -1.26 6.39
C VAL A 85 -30.61 -0.30 6.77
N ARG A 86 -31.81 -0.51 6.21
CA ARG A 86 -33.00 0.29 6.47
C ARG A 86 -33.67 -0.19 7.75
N LEU A 87 -33.98 0.73 8.66
CA LEU A 87 -34.60 0.46 9.95
C LEU A 87 -35.84 1.33 10.17
N PRO A 88 -36.84 0.85 10.93
CA PRO A 88 -38.16 1.47 11.01
C PRO A 88 -38.12 2.88 11.60
N ASN A 89 -37.19 3.13 12.52
CA ASN A 89 -37.03 4.44 13.15
C ASN A 89 -35.60 4.71 13.62
N TYR A 90 -35.36 5.96 14.04
CA TYR A 90 -34.07 6.41 14.56
C TYR A 90 -33.63 5.63 15.80
N GLN A 91 -34.56 5.34 16.73
CA GLN A 91 -34.21 4.64 17.97
C GLN A 91 -33.64 3.25 17.68
N ARG A 92 -34.28 2.50 16.78
CA ARG A 92 -33.80 1.19 16.37
C ARG A 92 -32.45 1.27 15.66
N ALA A 93 -32.27 2.25 14.78
CA ALA A 93 -30.97 2.50 14.14
C ALA A 93 -29.86 2.83 15.14
N TYR A 94 -30.17 3.62 16.16
CA TYR A 94 -29.23 3.95 17.22
C TYR A 94 -28.85 2.73 18.08
N GLU A 95 -29.81 1.86 18.41
CA GLU A 95 -29.54 0.61 19.11
C GLU A 95 -28.61 -0.31 18.32
N VAL A 96 -28.90 -0.49 17.02
CA VAL A 96 -28.10 -1.31 16.11
C VAL A 96 -26.69 -0.75 15.96
N GLU A 97 -26.55 0.56 15.73
CA GLU A 97 -25.25 1.24 15.64
C GLU A 97 -24.44 1.06 16.92
N ARG A 98 -25.05 1.27 18.10
CA ARG A 98 -24.38 1.09 19.38
C ARG A 98 -23.94 -0.35 19.62
N MET A 99 -24.75 -1.33 19.21
CA MET A 99 -24.39 -2.74 19.27
C MET A 99 -23.21 -3.07 18.36
N LEU A 100 -23.19 -2.56 17.13
CA LEU A 100 -22.05 -2.71 16.23
C LEU A 100 -20.78 -2.10 16.82
N HIS A 101 -20.87 -0.87 17.33
CA HIS A 101 -19.74 -0.18 17.96
C HIS A 101 -19.20 -0.93 19.17
N LYS A 102 -20.06 -1.58 19.96
CA LYS A 102 -19.67 -2.40 21.11
C LYS A 102 -19.08 -3.74 20.67
N GLY A 103 -19.76 -4.47 19.79
CA GLY A 103 -19.35 -5.79 19.32
C GLY A 103 -18.05 -5.77 18.50
N LEU A 104 -17.79 -4.65 17.80
CA LEU A 104 -16.60 -4.46 16.99
C LEU A 104 -15.51 -3.65 17.70
N GLY A 105 -15.61 -3.46 19.02
CA GLY A 105 -14.66 -2.66 19.80
C GLY A 105 -13.20 -3.06 19.61
N GLY A 106 -12.93 -4.36 19.42
CA GLY A 106 -11.58 -4.88 19.14
C GLY A 106 -11.00 -4.50 17.77
N PHE A 107 -11.84 -4.05 16.83
CA PHE A 107 -11.43 -3.59 15.50
C PHE A 107 -11.37 -2.07 15.40
N ARG A 108 -11.72 -1.33 16.46
CA ARG A 108 -11.75 0.14 16.44
C ARG A 108 -10.35 0.72 16.24
N MET A 109 -10.22 1.63 15.28
CA MET A 109 -8.96 2.27 14.95
C MET A 109 -8.73 3.52 15.81
N LYS A 110 -7.47 3.76 16.16
CA LYS A 110 -7.03 5.02 16.79
C LYS A 110 -6.33 5.86 15.73
N LEU A 111 -7.11 6.52 14.88
CA LEU A 111 -6.57 7.38 13.83
C LEU A 111 -6.04 8.68 14.45
N ARG A 112 -4.82 9.06 14.08
CA ARG A 112 -4.17 10.30 14.48
C ARG A 112 -3.98 11.18 13.26
N ASP A 113 -4.09 12.49 13.44
CA ASP A 113 -3.77 13.45 12.39
C ASP A 113 -2.24 13.65 12.25
N GLU A 114 -1.84 14.47 11.28
CA GLU A 114 -0.43 14.81 11.01
C GLU A 114 0.28 15.47 12.21
N THR A 115 -0.48 16.03 13.15
CA THR A 115 0.04 16.64 14.38
C THR A 115 0.13 15.65 15.55
N GLY A 116 -0.26 14.38 15.32
CA GLY A 116 -0.28 13.33 16.32
C GLY A 116 -1.48 13.38 17.27
N GLN A 117 -2.43 14.30 17.07
CA GLN A 117 -3.68 14.39 17.82
C GLN A 117 -4.70 13.36 17.33
N SER A 118 -5.63 12.97 18.19
CA SER A 118 -6.68 12.02 17.81
C SER A 118 -7.63 12.69 16.82
N TRP A 119 -7.78 12.10 15.64
CA TRP A 119 -8.62 12.67 14.60
C TRP A 119 -10.10 12.69 15.05
N GLN A 120 -10.79 13.80 14.82
CA GLN A 120 -12.20 13.97 15.22
C GLN A 120 -13.08 12.98 14.41
N GLY A 121 -13.84 12.14 15.12
CA GLY A 121 -14.60 11.04 14.49
C GLY A 121 -13.81 9.73 14.29
N SER A 122 -12.58 9.64 14.81
CA SER A 122 -11.77 8.41 14.83
C SER A 122 -12.49 7.22 15.48
N THR A 123 -13.38 7.47 16.44
CA THR A 123 -14.16 6.44 17.16
C THR A 123 -15.15 5.69 16.28
N GLU A 124 -15.45 6.23 15.10
CA GLU A 124 -16.38 5.67 14.12
C GLU A 124 -15.66 4.85 13.05
N TRP A 125 -14.32 4.79 13.08
CA TRP A 125 -13.51 4.03 12.14
C TRP A 125 -13.03 2.70 12.72
N PHE A 126 -13.14 1.67 11.90
CA PHE A 126 -12.82 0.28 12.23
C PHE A 126 -11.93 -0.31 11.14
N ALA A 127 -11.03 -1.21 11.52
CA ALA A 127 -10.19 -1.94 10.58
C ALA A 127 -11.06 -2.79 9.67
N LEU A 128 -10.77 -2.84 8.37
CA LEU A 128 -11.55 -3.60 7.37
C LEU A 128 -11.66 -5.09 7.71
N SER A 129 -10.71 -5.63 8.48
CA SER A 129 -10.78 -6.99 9.05
C SER A 129 -12.02 -7.25 9.91
N GLY A 130 -12.62 -6.21 10.48
CA GLY A 130 -13.86 -6.27 11.24
C GLY A 130 -15.14 -6.31 10.40
N LEU A 131 -15.06 -5.99 9.10
CA LEU A 131 -16.25 -5.87 8.24
C LEU A 131 -17.07 -7.17 8.14
N PRO A 132 -16.48 -8.37 7.99
CA PRO A 132 -17.25 -9.62 7.98
C PRO A 132 -18.05 -9.83 9.28
N ASN A 133 -17.50 -9.40 10.42
CA ASN A 133 -18.20 -9.46 11.70
C ASN A 133 -19.37 -8.46 11.74
N ALA A 134 -19.19 -7.25 11.21
CA ALA A 134 -20.25 -6.26 11.11
C ALA A 134 -21.43 -6.78 10.26
N ILE A 135 -21.14 -7.34 9.08
CA ILE A 135 -22.15 -7.92 8.18
C ILE A 135 -22.87 -9.08 8.86
N ARG A 136 -22.14 -9.98 9.51
CA ARG A 136 -22.73 -11.09 10.26
C ARG A 136 -23.66 -10.61 11.37
N LEU A 137 -23.28 -9.58 12.11
CA LEU A 137 -24.12 -8.97 13.15
C LEU A 137 -25.40 -8.38 12.54
N LEU A 138 -25.29 -7.65 11.42
CA LEU A 138 -26.45 -7.07 10.75
C LEU A 138 -27.41 -8.12 10.19
N ARG A 139 -26.91 -9.24 9.66
CA ARG A 139 -27.74 -10.34 9.11
C ARG A 139 -28.57 -11.08 10.16
N VAL A 140 -28.13 -11.09 11.41
CA VAL A 140 -28.83 -11.77 12.52
C VAL A 140 -29.66 -10.80 13.35
N MET A 141 -29.66 -9.50 13.00
CA MET A 141 -30.41 -8.49 13.72
C MET A 141 -31.82 -8.37 13.13
N PRO A 142 -32.87 -8.41 13.98
CA PRO A 142 -34.22 -8.14 13.51
C PRO A 142 -34.36 -6.66 13.15
N ALA A 143 -35.02 -6.39 12.02
CA ALA A 143 -35.26 -5.05 11.52
C ALA A 143 -36.20 -4.27 12.44
N ASP A 144 -37.17 -4.95 13.05
CA ASP A 144 -38.22 -4.37 13.88
C ASP A 144 -38.40 -5.16 15.20
N ALA A 145 -39.46 -4.84 15.96
CA ALA A 145 -39.86 -5.56 17.15
C ALA A 145 -40.25 -7.01 16.87
N ASP A 146 -40.66 -7.33 15.63
CA ASP A 146 -40.88 -8.70 15.18
C ASP A 146 -39.52 -9.38 14.88
N PRO A 147 -39.14 -10.42 15.65
CA PRO A 147 -37.88 -11.12 15.44
C PRO A 147 -37.80 -11.89 14.12
N CYS A 148 -38.93 -12.09 13.42
CA CYS A 148 -38.98 -12.79 12.14
C CYS A 148 -38.62 -11.89 10.94
N VAL A 149 -38.71 -10.57 11.10
CA VAL A 149 -38.43 -9.61 10.03
C VAL A 149 -36.94 -9.26 10.08
N MET A 150 -36.15 -9.86 9.19
CA MET A 150 -34.73 -9.54 9.04
C MET A 150 -34.53 -8.28 8.19
N ALA A 151 -33.46 -7.54 8.48
CA ALA A 151 -33.17 -6.32 7.74
C ALA A 151 -32.42 -6.63 6.44
N ASP A 152 -32.92 -6.13 5.33
CA ASP A 152 -32.26 -6.25 4.04
C ASP A 152 -30.99 -5.41 4.00
N LEU A 153 -29.91 -6.03 3.54
CA LEU A 153 -28.63 -5.37 3.31
C LEU A 153 -28.56 -4.92 1.86
N GLU A 154 -28.35 -3.62 1.67
CA GLU A 154 -28.19 -3.02 0.35
C GLU A 154 -26.84 -2.30 0.27
N THR A 155 -26.31 -2.15 -0.94
CA THR A 155 -25.23 -1.19 -1.17
C THR A 155 -25.78 0.23 -1.06
N LEU A 156 -24.92 1.23 -0.87
CA LEU A 156 -25.34 2.65 -0.90
C LEU A 156 -25.90 3.10 -2.26
N ARG A 157 -25.79 2.26 -3.30
CA ARG A 157 -26.43 2.44 -4.60
C ARG A 157 -27.80 1.77 -4.71
N GLY A 158 -28.30 1.14 -3.64
CA GLY A 158 -29.60 0.45 -3.61
C GLY A 158 -29.60 -0.92 -4.29
N GLN A 159 -28.42 -1.54 -4.47
CA GLN A 159 -28.36 -2.92 -4.98
C GLN A 159 -28.40 -3.91 -3.81
N PRO A 160 -29.10 -5.05 -3.92
CA PRO A 160 -29.02 -6.10 -2.91
C PRO A 160 -27.57 -6.50 -2.63
N TYR A 161 -27.22 -6.62 -1.36
CA TYR A 161 -25.87 -7.02 -0.96
C TYR A 161 -25.75 -8.55 -1.03
N GLU A 162 -25.58 -9.07 -2.25
CA GLU A 162 -25.49 -10.51 -2.52
C GLU A 162 -24.09 -11.09 -2.27
N HIS A 163 -23.07 -10.24 -2.18
CA HIS A 163 -21.69 -10.70 -2.11
C HIS A 163 -21.23 -11.02 -0.69
N PHE A 164 -20.72 -12.24 -0.52
CA PHE A 164 -19.59 -12.52 0.38
C PHE A 164 -18.34 -11.79 -0.14
N PHE A 165 -18.37 -10.46 -0.21
CA PHE A 165 -17.13 -9.70 -0.32
C PHE A 165 -16.53 -9.68 1.09
N VAL A 166 -15.86 -10.78 1.43
CA VAL A 166 -14.66 -10.62 2.24
C VAL A 166 -13.66 -10.11 1.20
N PRO A 167 -13.43 -8.78 1.04
CA PRO A 167 -12.15 -8.40 0.44
C PRO A 167 -11.14 -9.18 1.26
N GLU A 168 -10.30 -10.01 0.62
CA GLU A 168 -9.21 -10.67 1.32
C GLU A 168 -8.48 -9.56 2.06
N ILE A 169 -8.82 -9.35 3.34
CA ILE A 169 -8.17 -8.33 4.12
C ILE A 169 -6.77 -8.87 4.15
N PRO A 170 -5.81 -8.20 3.51
CA PRO A 170 -4.48 -8.74 3.45
C PRO A 170 -4.12 -8.89 4.92
N THR A 171 -3.89 -10.13 5.34
CA THR A 171 -3.49 -10.41 6.72
C THR A 171 -2.34 -9.46 7.05
N PRO A 172 -2.10 -9.08 8.31
CA PRO A 172 -0.92 -8.28 8.65
C PRO A 172 0.37 -8.82 8.01
N THR A 173 0.44 -10.15 7.83
CA THR A 173 1.47 -10.84 7.05
C THR A 173 1.45 -10.53 5.55
N ALA A 174 0.29 -10.44 4.90
CA ALA A 174 0.17 -10.07 3.49
C ALA A 174 0.47 -8.56 3.24
N VAL A 175 0.05 -7.65 4.12
CA VAL A 175 0.46 -6.23 4.05
C VAL A 175 1.97 -6.12 4.20
N GLN A 176 2.53 -6.77 5.22
CA GLN A 176 3.97 -6.79 5.43
C GLN A 176 4.71 -7.42 4.25
N ARG A 177 4.16 -8.48 3.65
CA ARG A 177 4.72 -9.09 2.45
C ARG A 177 4.72 -8.06 1.31
N GLN A 178 3.60 -7.41 1.04
CA GLN A 178 3.49 -6.38 0.00
C GLN A 178 4.50 -5.23 0.20
N GLU A 179 4.66 -4.72 1.42
CA GLU A 179 5.67 -3.71 1.71
C GLU A 179 7.09 -4.19 1.39
N VAL A 180 7.40 -5.45 1.70
CA VAL A 180 8.70 -6.07 1.37
C VAL A 180 8.84 -6.27 -0.14
N GLU A 181 7.76 -6.64 -0.84
CA GLU A 181 7.73 -6.73 -2.31
C GLU A 181 8.06 -5.38 -2.96
N GLU A 182 7.42 -4.30 -2.51
CA GLU A 182 7.68 -2.95 -2.99
C GLU A 182 9.10 -2.48 -2.68
N LYS A 183 9.61 -2.76 -1.47
CA LYS A 183 11.00 -2.45 -1.09
C LYS A 183 12.01 -3.19 -1.97
N ASN A 184 11.79 -4.49 -2.22
CA ASN A 184 12.65 -5.29 -3.09
C ASN A 184 12.62 -4.79 -4.53
N MET A 185 11.45 -4.43 -5.05
CA MET A 185 11.33 -3.87 -6.40
C MET A 185 12.01 -2.51 -6.53
N ARG A 186 11.83 -1.61 -5.54
CA ARG A 186 12.51 -0.31 -5.52
C ARG A 186 14.03 -0.48 -5.47
N LYS A 187 14.52 -1.42 -4.67
CA LYS A 187 15.93 -1.79 -4.59
C LYS A 187 16.45 -2.31 -5.94
N MET A 188 15.68 -3.17 -6.60
CA MET A 188 16.03 -3.72 -7.91
C MET A 188 16.17 -2.63 -8.99
N LEU A 189 15.24 -1.67 -9.01
CA LEU A 189 15.31 -0.53 -9.94
C LEU A 189 16.54 0.35 -9.66
N ALA A 190 16.86 0.61 -8.39
CA ALA A 190 18.07 1.34 -8.01
C ALA A 190 19.37 0.59 -8.41
N ILE A 191 19.36 -0.75 -8.37
CA ILE A 191 20.46 -1.57 -8.87
C ILE A 191 20.63 -1.38 -10.39
N ILE A 192 19.55 -1.47 -11.14
CA ILE A 192 19.54 -1.27 -12.59
C ILE A 192 20.04 0.13 -12.96
N GLU A 193 19.58 1.16 -12.25
CA GLU A 193 20.01 2.54 -12.49
C GLU A 193 21.53 2.68 -12.36
N VAL A 194 22.12 2.15 -11.29
CA VAL A 194 23.57 2.18 -11.06
C VAL A 194 24.34 1.41 -12.14
N LEU A 195 23.86 0.22 -12.53
CA LEU A 195 24.49 -0.55 -13.60
C LEU A 195 24.38 0.17 -14.95
N THR A 196 23.26 0.84 -15.20
CA THR A 196 23.06 1.66 -16.41
C THR A 196 24.05 2.83 -16.43
N THR A 197 24.23 3.55 -15.31
CA THR A 197 25.24 4.61 -15.20
C THR A 197 26.65 4.08 -15.45
N LEU A 198 27.01 2.93 -14.88
CA LEU A 198 28.33 2.34 -15.11
C LEU A 198 28.52 1.93 -16.57
N ARG A 199 27.47 1.47 -17.24
CA ARG A 199 27.51 1.06 -18.64
C ARG A 199 27.87 2.22 -19.58
N GLU A 200 27.60 3.46 -19.19
CA GLU A 200 27.97 4.65 -19.99
C GLU A 200 29.48 4.78 -20.22
N GLY A 201 30.30 4.20 -19.34
CA GLY A 201 31.77 4.24 -19.46
C GLY A 201 32.49 2.90 -19.33
N LEU A 202 31.80 1.82 -18.95
CA LEU A 202 32.40 0.50 -18.76
C LEU A 202 31.68 -0.55 -19.60
N PHE A 203 32.46 -1.47 -20.16
CA PHE A 203 31.92 -2.62 -20.86
C PHE A 203 31.44 -3.68 -19.87
N MET A 204 30.27 -4.25 -20.18
CA MET A 204 29.65 -5.28 -19.36
C MET A 204 29.14 -6.43 -20.22
N ASP A 205 29.31 -7.66 -19.73
CA ASP A 205 28.73 -8.85 -20.33
C ASP A 205 28.26 -9.84 -19.26
N ALA A 206 27.26 -10.65 -19.60
CA ALA A 206 26.76 -11.70 -18.74
C ALA A 206 27.20 -13.07 -19.28
N ARG A 207 27.71 -13.92 -18.40
CA ARG A 207 28.11 -15.29 -18.75
C ARG A 207 27.73 -16.29 -17.66
N MET A 208 27.70 -17.55 -18.04
CA MET A 208 27.56 -18.66 -17.09
C MET A 208 28.96 -19.10 -16.63
N VAL A 209 29.16 -19.22 -15.32
CA VAL A 209 30.43 -19.66 -14.73
C VAL A 209 30.20 -20.96 -13.94
N PRO A 210 31.13 -21.93 -13.98
CA PRO A 210 31.05 -23.11 -13.14
C PRO A 210 31.02 -22.76 -11.64
N ASP A 211 30.22 -23.51 -10.90
CA ASP A 211 30.05 -23.41 -9.45
C ASP A 211 29.91 -24.81 -8.84
N THR A 212 30.15 -24.90 -7.54
CA THR A 212 30.00 -26.15 -6.75
C THR A 212 28.65 -26.86 -6.94
N ARG A 213 27.59 -26.11 -7.30
CA ARG A 213 26.22 -26.63 -7.49
C ARG A 213 25.73 -26.60 -8.94
N GLY A 214 26.61 -26.37 -9.91
CA GLY A 214 26.26 -26.31 -11.34
C GLY A 214 26.83 -25.08 -12.02
N SER A 215 26.04 -24.38 -12.82
CA SER A 215 26.46 -23.11 -13.44
C SER A 215 25.66 -21.95 -12.86
N VAL A 216 26.36 -20.86 -12.52
CA VAL A 216 25.76 -19.64 -11.99
C VAL A 216 25.95 -18.49 -12.96
N GLN A 217 25.00 -17.56 -12.95
CA GLN A 217 25.14 -16.33 -13.72
C GLN A 217 26.22 -15.45 -13.10
N CYS A 218 27.05 -14.86 -13.96
CA CYS A 218 28.06 -13.89 -13.59
C CYS A 218 27.93 -12.67 -14.50
N LEU A 219 27.83 -11.49 -13.90
CA LEU A 219 27.97 -10.23 -14.60
C LEU A 219 29.43 -9.78 -14.50
N CYS A 220 30.07 -9.60 -15.64
CA CYS A 220 31.45 -9.14 -15.74
C CYS A 220 31.47 -7.65 -16.11
N ILE A 221 32.24 -6.85 -15.39
CA ILE A 221 32.45 -5.43 -15.65
C ILE A 221 33.93 -5.20 -15.95
N HIS A 222 34.24 -4.86 -17.20
CA HIS A 222 35.61 -4.75 -17.70
C HIS A 222 36.21 -3.38 -17.38
N ASN A 223 37.53 -3.33 -17.25
CA ASN A 223 38.30 -2.14 -16.89
C ASN A 223 37.82 -1.45 -15.60
N PHE A 224 37.08 -2.17 -14.75
CA PHE A 224 36.53 -1.63 -13.51
C PHE A 224 37.62 -1.16 -12.56
N ARG A 225 38.82 -1.74 -12.55
CA ARG A 225 39.92 -1.23 -11.68
C ARG A 225 40.63 -0.01 -12.26
N ASN A 226 40.82 0.02 -13.57
CA ASN A 226 41.79 0.89 -14.22
C ASN A 226 41.20 2.21 -14.71
N GLU A 227 39.91 2.24 -15.02
CA GLU A 227 39.24 3.44 -15.54
C GLU A 227 39.00 4.44 -14.40
N PHE A 228 39.75 5.55 -14.30
CA PHE A 228 39.44 6.57 -13.30
C PHE A 228 38.50 7.62 -13.88
N ASN A 229 37.22 7.53 -13.52
CA ASN A 229 36.22 8.53 -13.90
C ASN A 229 35.45 9.01 -12.67
N LEU A 230 35.67 10.28 -12.30
CA LEU A 230 35.03 10.91 -11.14
C LEU A 230 33.49 10.82 -11.17
N ARG A 231 32.88 10.83 -12.37
CA ARG A 231 31.43 10.68 -12.53
C ARG A 231 30.93 9.29 -12.14
N LEU A 232 31.76 8.26 -12.32
CA LEU A 232 31.41 6.86 -12.05
C LEU A 232 31.80 6.41 -10.63
N THR A 233 32.64 7.16 -9.91
CA THR A 233 33.14 6.79 -8.58
C THR A 233 32.02 6.40 -7.60
N LYS A 234 30.93 7.19 -7.56
CA LYS A 234 29.79 6.91 -6.68
C LYS A 234 29.10 5.59 -7.04
N ALA A 235 28.89 5.33 -8.32
CA ALA A 235 28.27 4.10 -8.81
C ALA A 235 29.15 2.87 -8.55
N ARG A 236 30.48 3.01 -8.74
CA ARG A 236 31.46 1.96 -8.45
C ARG A 236 31.47 1.58 -6.97
N ASN A 237 31.52 2.58 -6.08
CA ASN A 237 31.51 2.33 -4.64
C ASN A 237 30.21 1.64 -4.19
N LYS A 238 29.07 1.97 -4.80
CA LYS A 238 27.81 1.26 -4.54
C LYS A 238 27.89 -0.21 -4.98
N VAL A 239 28.39 -0.49 -6.18
CA VAL A 239 28.52 -1.87 -6.69
C VAL A 239 29.41 -2.75 -5.83
N LEU A 240 30.42 -2.19 -5.15
CA LEU A 240 31.28 -2.93 -4.23
C LEU A 240 30.66 -3.16 -2.84
N SER A 241 29.56 -2.49 -2.50
CA SER A 241 28.89 -2.62 -1.21
C SER A 241 27.98 -3.85 -1.18
N SER A 242 28.15 -4.75 -0.20
CA SER A 242 27.25 -5.90 0.00
C SER A 242 25.80 -5.49 0.27
N ASP A 243 25.59 -4.42 1.04
CA ASP A 243 24.26 -3.89 1.38
C ASP A 243 23.51 -3.34 0.16
N PHE A 244 24.25 -2.95 -0.88
CA PHE A 244 23.66 -2.55 -2.15
C PHE A 244 22.93 -3.72 -2.83
N TRP A 245 23.39 -4.95 -2.62
CA TRP A 245 22.82 -6.16 -3.22
C TRP A 245 21.82 -6.87 -2.31
N ALA A 246 21.64 -6.43 -1.07
CA ALA A 246 20.77 -7.06 -0.10
C ALA A 246 19.27 -6.86 -0.43
N LEU A 247 18.57 -7.95 -0.71
CA LEU A 247 17.11 -8.02 -0.80
C LEU A 247 16.52 -8.54 0.51
N GLN A 248 15.29 -8.17 0.82
CA GLN A 248 14.62 -8.55 2.07
C GLN A 248 13.79 -9.83 1.87
N ALA A 249 13.92 -10.79 2.80
CA ALA A 249 13.01 -11.92 2.90
C ALA A 249 11.78 -11.55 3.76
N ALA A 250 10.61 -12.10 3.43
CA ALA A 250 9.44 -11.99 4.30
C ALA A 250 9.69 -12.77 5.59
N LYS A 251 9.21 -12.22 6.71
CA LYS A 251 9.33 -12.86 8.02
C LYS A 251 7.99 -13.37 8.50
N PRO A 252 7.97 -14.56 9.10
CA PRO A 252 7.02 -14.88 10.14
C PRO A 252 7.53 -14.32 11.49
N GLY A 253 6.75 -13.45 12.15
CA GLY A 253 6.85 -13.24 13.60
C GLY A 253 7.98 -12.35 14.16
N GLY A 254 8.26 -11.18 13.56
CA GLY A 254 8.95 -10.09 14.27
C GLY A 254 10.48 -10.18 14.48
N LYS A 255 11.16 -11.24 14.02
CA LYS A 255 12.64 -11.37 14.05
C LYS A 255 13.36 -10.29 13.20
N PRO A 256 14.69 -10.08 13.26
CA PRO A 256 15.42 -9.19 12.35
C PRO A 256 15.35 -9.64 10.87
N ALA A 257 15.48 -8.70 9.92
CA ALA A 257 15.27 -8.95 8.49
C ALA A 257 16.39 -9.79 7.94
N LEU A 258 16.08 -11.06 7.63
CA LEU A 258 17.00 -11.88 6.87
C LEU A 258 17.12 -11.26 5.48
N THR A 259 18.34 -10.88 5.12
CA THR A 259 18.66 -10.38 3.80
C THR A 259 19.20 -11.53 2.95
N VAL A 260 18.82 -11.53 1.68
CA VAL A 260 19.34 -12.44 0.67
C VAL A 260 20.00 -11.58 -0.40
N PRO A 261 21.31 -11.71 -0.62
CA PRO A 261 21.99 -10.89 -1.60
C PRO A 261 21.64 -11.35 -3.02
N LEU A 262 21.40 -10.40 -3.93
CA LEU A 262 21.31 -10.65 -5.38
C LEU A 262 22.67 -11.13 -5.92
N VAL A 263 23.76 -10.49 -5.49
CA VAL A 263 25.14 -10.85 -5.81
C VAL A 263 25.76 -11.52 -4.59
N ARG A 264 26.01 -12.81 -4.67
CA ARG A 264 26.56 -13.60 -3.54
C ARG A 264 28.08 -13.47 -3.38
N LEU A 265 28.78 -13.12 -4.46
CA LEU A 265 30.23 -12.94 -4.45
C LEU A 265 30.62 -11.80 -5.39
N ILE A 266 31.45 -10.90 -4.88
CA ILE A 266 32.07 -9.80 -5.61
C ILE A 266 33.57 -10.08 -5.59
N ARG A 267 34.20 -10.20 -6.75
CA ARG A 267 35.66 -10.42 -6.84
C ARG A 267 36.23 -9.81 -8.10
N TYR A 268 37.54 -9.59 -8.12
CA TYR A 268 38.25 -9.32 -9.36
C TYR A 268 38.63 -10.64 -10.03
N SER A 269 38.58 -10.67 -11.35
CA SER A 269 38.99 -11.85 -12.12
C SER A 269 40.51 -12.02 -12.07
N GLU A 270 40.95 -13.25 -11.84
CA GLU A 270 42.37 -13.61 -11.88
C GLU A 270 42.90 -13.68 -13.32
N ALA A 271 42.05 -14.11 -14.26
CA ALA A 271 42.43 -14.29 -15.66
C ALA A 271 42.44 -12.98 -16.47
N THR A 272 41.70 -11.97 -16.03
CA THR A 272 41.57 -10.70 -16.76
C THR A 272 41.77 -9.52 -15.80
N PRO A 273 42.99 -8.94 -15.76
CA PRO A 273 43.32 -7.85 -14.88
C PRO A 273 42.33 -6.68 -15.00
N GLY A 274 41.81 -6.23 -13.86
CA GLY A 274 40.88 -5.10 -13.80
C GLY A 274 39.42 -5.41 -14.12
N MET A 275 39.07 -6.67 -14.46
CA MET A 275 37.68 -7.11 -14.59
C MET A 275 37.07 -7.43 -13.22
N LEU A 276 35.89 -6.87 -12.93
CA LEU A 276 35.09 -7.21 -11.76
C LEU A 276 34.07 -8.29 -12.14
N GLU A 277 33.99 -9.36 -11.35
CA GLU A 277 33.02 -10.43 -11.47
C GLU A 277 31.99 -10.34 -10.34
N LEU A 278 30.73 -10.19 -10.73
CA LEU A 278 29.58 -10.22 -9.83
C LEU A 278 28.86 -11.55 -10.01
N VAL A 279 29.06 -12.48 -9.08
CA VAL A 279 28.44 -13.81 -9.14
C VAL A 279 27.05 -13.72 -8.52
N ILE A 280 26.05 -14.01 -9.34
CA ILE A 280 24.65 -13.90 -8.96
C ILE A 280 24.27 -15.10 -8.10
N ASN A 281 23.40 -14.86 -7.12
CA ASN A 281 22.84 -15.90 -6.29
C ASN A 281 21.95 -16.86 -7.09
N ASP A 282 21.66 -18.03 -6.54
CA ASP A 282 20.80 -19.01 -7.21
C ASP A 282 19.42 -18.38 -7.47
N LEU A 283 19.01 -18.36 -8.75
CA LEU A 283 17.71 -17.81 -9.16
C LEU A 283 16.55 -18.53 -8.47
N LYS A 284 16.70 -19.81 -8.09
CA LYS A 284 15.70 -20.55 -7.30
C LYS A 284 15.54 -19.95 -5.90
N VAL A 285 16.62 -19.49 -5.29
CA VAL A 285 16.60 -18.81 -3.99
C VAL A 285 15.94 -17.44 -4.12
N LEU A 286 16.31 -16.67 -5.15
CA LEU A 286 15.74 -15.34 -5.40
C LEU A 286 14.24 -15.39 -5.68
N ARG A 287 13.75 -16.40 -6.42
CA ARG A 287 12.31 -16.58 -6.70
C ARG A 287 11.46 -16.82 -5.44
N ARG A 288 12.07 -17.30 -4.34
CA ARG A 288 11.37 -17.51 -3.06
C ARG A 288 11.18 -16.22 -2.26
N LEU A 289 11.82 -15.12 -2.66
CA LEU A 289 11.65 -13.83 -2.00
C LEU A 289 10.29 -13.21 -2.33
N PRO A 290 9.79 -12.29 -1.49
CA PRO A 290 8.72 -11.38 -1.88
C PRO A 290 9.12 -10.62 -3.15
N ALA A 291 8.23 -10.63 -4.15
CA ALA A 291 8.48 -10.15 -5.52
C ALA A 291 9.59 -10.92 -6.29
N GLY A 292 10.02 -12.09 -5.80
CA GLY A 292 11.16 -12.83 -6.35
C GLY A 292 11.07 -13.13 -7.83
N ASN A 293 9.89 -13.54 -8.33
CA ASN A 293 9.67 -13.76 -9.76
C ASN A 293 9.87 -12.47 -10.58
N ARG A 294 9.32 -11.34 -10.12
CA ARG A 294 9.46 -10.04 -10.79
C ARG A 294 10.91 -9.56 -10.77
N VAL A 295 11.59 -9.69 -9.63
CA VAL A 295 13.02 -9.38 -9.48
C VAL A 295 13.85 -10.17 -10.49
N VAL A 296 13.63 -11.48 -10.59
CA VAL A 296 14.36 -12.33 -11.55
C VAL A 296 14.05 -11.95 -13.00
N THR A 297 12.78 -11.71 -13.35
CA THR A 297 12.40 -11.27 -14.70
C THR A 297 13.08 -9.95 -15.08
N VAL A 298 13.01 -8.97 -14.18
CA VAL A 298 13.61 -7.64 -14.40
C VAL A 298 15.13 -7.73 -14.51
N TRP A 299 15.77 -8.54 -13.66
CA TRP A 299 17.20 -8.82 -13.74
C TRP A 299 17.60 -9.48 -15.06
N GLN A 300 16.91 -10.54 -15.47
CA GLN A 300 17.20 -11.26 -16.70
C GLN A 300 17.01 -10.38 -17.95
N GLY A 301 15.94 -9.58 -17.97
CA GLY A 301 15.73 -8.60 -19.04
C GLY A 301 16.88 -7.58 -19.11
N HIS A 302 17.35 -7.11 -17.96
CA HIS A 302 18.49 -6.19 -17.92
C HIS A 302 19.80 -6.86 -18.34
N LEU A 303 20.09 -8.09 -17.92
CA LEU A 303 21.27 -8.83 -18.38
C LEU A 303 21.25 -9.08 -19.89
N ALA A 304 20.09 -9.40 -20.45
CA ALA A 304 19.93 -9.54 -21.88
C ALA A 304 20.22 -8.22 -22.60
N TRP A 305 19.74 -7.08 -22.07
CA TRP A 305 20.04 -5.74 -22.59
C TRP A 305 21.53 -5.37 -22.46
N LEU A 306 22.18 -5.73 -21.36
CA LEU A 306 23.63 -5.54 -21.17
C LEU A 306 24.42 -6.33 -22.21
N SER A 307 23.97 -7.54 -22.54
CA SER A 307 24.65 -8.46 -23.46
C SER A 307 24.32 -8.25 -24.94
N SER A 308 23.15 -7.69 -25.25
CA SER A 308 22.66 -7.51 -26.64
C SER A 308 23.36 -6.37 -27.37
N THR A 309 23.93 -5.42 -26.64
CA THR A 309 24.76 -4.38 -27.24
C THR A 309 26.15 -4.95 -27.41
N THR A 310 26.32 -5.74 -28.48
CA THR A 310 27.64 -5.96 -29.06
C THR A 310 28.24 -4.59 -29.29
N TRP A 311 29.16 -4.19 -28.41
CA TRP A 311 29.83 -2.90 -28.48
C TRP A 311 30.52 -2.81 -29.85
N SER A 312 29.92 -2.08 -30.79
CA SER A 312 30.44 -1.90 -32.15
C SER A 312 31.79 -1.16 -32.16
N TYR A 313 32.26 -0.70 -30.99
CA TYR A 313 33.59 -0.15 -30.74
C TYR A 313 34.71 -1.19 -30.60
N ARG A 314 34.42 -2.51 -30.53
CA ARG A 314 35.47 -3.51 -30.80
C ARG A 314 36.07 -3.34 -32.19
N THR A 315 35.41 -2.62 -33.10
CA THR A 315 35.97 -2.24 -34.41
C THR A 315 36.72 -0.90 -34.39
N ALA A 316 36.45 0.00 -33.45
CA ALA A 316 37.07 1.33 -33.40
C ALA A 316 38.33 1.35 -32.51
N ALA A 317 38.29 0.69 -31.34
CA ALA A 317 39.44 0.62 -30.43
C ALA A 317 40.56 -0.31 -30.95
N LEU A 318 40.21 -1.42 -31.63
CA LEU A 318 41.19 -2.26 -32.35
C LEU A 318 41.74 -1.58 -33.61
N LYS A 319 41.00 -0.63 -34.23
CA LYS A 319 41.54 0.20 -35.32
C LYS A 319 42.48 1.28 -34.79
N LEU A 320 42.18 1.92 -33.66
CA LEU A 320 43.06 2.91 -33.03
C LEU A 320 44.34 2.27 -32.46
N ALA A 321 44.26 1.11 -31.79
CA ALA A 321 45.44 0.40 -31.30
C ALA A 321 46.33 -0.20 -32.41
N LYS A 322 45.83 -0.33 -33.65
CA LYS A 322 46.64 -0.66 -34.84
C LYS A 322 47.28 0.58 -35.48
N LEU A 323 46.74 1.78 -35.25
CA LEU A 323 47.27 3.04 -35.77
C LEU A 323 48.39 3.63 -34.89
N GLU A 324 48.44 3.29 -33.60
CA GLU A 324 49.54 3.69 -32.70
C GLU A 324 50.80 2.79 -32.77
N LYS A 325 50.79 1.77 -33.65
CA LYS A 325 51.93 0.87 -33.88
C LYS A 325 52.57 1.02 -35.27
N VAL A 326 52.25 2.09 -36.00
CA VAL A 326 52.90 2.52 -37.25
C VAL A 326 53.63 3.82 -36.98
#